data_AF-A0A7L4MQK2-F1
#
_entry.id   AF-A0A7L4MQK2-F1
#
_cell.length_a   1.000
_cell.length_b   1.000
_cell.length_c   1.000
_cell.angle_alpha   90.00
_cell.angle_beta   90.00
_cell.angle_gamma   90.00
#
_symmetry.space_group_name_H-M   'P 1'
#
loop_
_entity.id
_entity.type
_entity.pdbx_description
1 polymer ?
#
loop_
_entity_poly.entity_id
_entity_poly.type
_entity_poly.pdbx_seq_one_letter_code
_entity_poly.pdbx_strand_id
1 'polypeptide(L)'
;SFQLSARGHWSTWPAFGSEQTILGTHKPCCAPEERRSSHKQALLTIPKPRYLEELESYLRKELQSLDLTKNNSQELKLQPYREIFEFFIDNFKTYKPLLSAIKNEYEVTLADQKKTIRALEPLKAMVTTVSEECTRRILALQEKEKEEIHTLKQEKQHLLKFIDNMKEEKSSLQTQVEHLQTSVAEEYARYLNEYGARKLLLAKLNDMRNERLEMTRRQAQGRERGDVKGEDVVKLTLALKVARQDLTKAQVKLNAMMADYGDVVPRRDFESLEEKYSALLQEVKTLREDFDRLHQEYKTLLEIHRETAQERDDFCAQLQRAQQNCTPRPNWAKCSEVVAGGAQRWDCLAEGKTSEELVDVLLEEIGTGALKEINVFPGWGKGDKVPVYLRHEGEVKNKKLTKKDVVNILKDVWKEKIALEQQTGKRSSLPEFFLSYLQKKYGDAAAMEWSYTLYENMRLCRSNHVLSSFYDVLTGKVDEDHYHGQNRLISNLQKELAACDSSDGGSLTSEQLRQEARCCPRLANVGCWDKLLICRHSQGRRHVSPLGSSVASCSQSKLDEEGNAAAFVAKLRSQYVREKQEYLRQLKNKLGDVT
;
A
#
# COMPACT_ATOMS: atom_id res chain seq x y z
N SER A 1 -3.61 -21.40 14.89
CA SER A 1 -2.52 -21.90 15.77
C SER A 1 -1.68 -22.84 14.93
N PHE A 2 -0.42 -22.64 14.55
CA PHE A 2 0.67 -21.78 15.00
C PHE A 2 1.35 -21.18 13.74
N GLN A 3 1.51 -19.87 13.69
CA GLN A 3 2.31 -19.17 12.67
C GLN A 3 3.47 -18.49 13.37
N LEU A 4 4.66 -19.04 13.22
CA LEU A 4 5.91 -18.38 13.60
C LEU A 4 6.75 -18.15 12.34
N SER A 5 6.47 -16.98 11.77
CA SER A 5 7.31 -16.27 10.82
C SER A 5 8.50 -15.69 11.59
N ALA A 6 9.68 -16.28 11.39
CA ALA A 6 10.95 -15.72 11.83
C ALA A 6 11.74 -15.25 10.60
N ARG A 7 11.46 -14.02 10.14
CA ARG A 7 12.42 -13.24 9.34
C ARG A 7 13.08 -12.22 10.26
N GLY A 8 14.26 -12.59 10.78
CA GLY A 8 15.23 -11.64 11.32
C GLY A 8 16.12 -11.18 10.17
N HIS A 9 16.15 -9.87 9.92
CA HIS A 9 17.08 -9.24 9.00
C HIS A 9 18.51 -9.42 9.51
N TRP A 10 19.31 -10.22 8.80
CA TRP A 10 20.77 -10.15 8.87
C TRP A 10 21.20 -8.96 8.04
N SER A 11 21.74 -7.95 8.70
CA SER A 11 22.35 -6.78 8.11
C SER A 11 23.54 -7.17 7.22
N THR A 12 23.46 -6.82 5.95
CA THR A 12 24.56 -6.83 4.99
C THR A 12 25.65 -5.88 5.50
N TRP A 13 26.77 -6.44 5.94
CA TRP A 13 28.00 -5.69 6.19
C TRP A 13 28.60 -5.21 4.87
N PRO A 14 29.11 -3.97 4.78
CA PRO A 14 29.95 -3.57 3.66
C PRO A 14 31.35 -4.15 3.83
N ALA A 15 31.88 -4.71 2.74
CA ALA A 15 33.29 -4.96 2.57
C ALA A 15 34.05 -3.63 2.43
N PHE A 16 35.27 -3.62 2.96
CA PHE A 16 36.31 -2.58 2.89
C PHE A 16 36.17 -1.35 3.80
N GLY A 17 37.14 -1.24 4.73
CA GLY A 17 37.35 -0.06 5.55
C GLY A 17 38.28 -0.33 6.74
N SER A 18 39.58 -0.40 6.45
CA SER A 18 40.73 -0.01 7.28
C SER A 18 40.75 -0.34 8.78
N GLU A 19 41.78 -1.11 9.14
CA GLU A 19 42.34 -1.25 10.48
C GLU A 19 42.45 0.12 11.19
N GLN A 20 41.77 0.29 12.31
CA GLN A 20 42.08 1.31 13.31
C GLN A 20 42.25 0.67 14.67
N THR A 21 43.52 0.42 14.98
CA THR A 21 44.22 0.86 16.19
C THR A 21 43.35 1.18 17.40
N ILE A 22 43.37 0.29 18.39
CA ILE A 22 42.90 0.55 19.75
C ILE A 22 43.93 1.48 20.42
N LEU A 23 43.51 2.71 20.73
CA LEU A 23 44.26 3.66 21.54
C LEU A 23 43.81 3.55 23.01
N GLY A 24 44.65 2.93 23.84
CA GLY A 24 44.57 3.02 25.30
C GLY A 24 45.14 4.35 25.79
N THR A 25 44.30 5.11 26.49
CA THR A 25 44.52 6.43 27.07
C THR A 25 45.64 6.47 28.13
N HIS A 26 46.64 7.35 27.98
CA HIS A 26 47.35 8.00 29.08
C HIS A 26 47.74 9.45 28.69
N LYS A 27 47.64 10.37 29.67
CA LYS A 27 47.72 11.84 29.55
C LYS A 27 49.10 12.35 29.09
N PRO A 28 49.17 13.48 28.36
CA PRO A 28 50.42 14.15 27.99
C PRO A 28 50.87 15.13 29.10
N CYS A 29 52.12 15.01 29.55
CA CYS A 29 52.78 16.04 30.33
C CYS A 29 53.67 16.90 29.40
N CYS A 30 53.39 18.20 29.43
CA CYS A 30 54.17 19.39 29.07
C CYS A 30 55.43 19.24 28.20
N ALA A 31 55.42 19.93 27.06
CA ALA A 31 56.62 20.36 26.36
C ALA A 31 57.32 21.52 27.13
N PRO A 32 58.66 21.57 27.10
CA PRO A 32 59.39 22.83 27.05
C PRO A 32 60.17 22.96 25.74
N GLU A 33 59.89 24.08 25.07
CA GLU A 33 60.76 24.95 24.28
C GLU A 33 61.96 24.36 23.54
N GLU A 34 61.91 24.50 22.20
CA GLU A 34 63.07 24.47 21.33
C GLU A 34 64.08 25.57 21.72
N ARG A 35 65.16 25.18 22.40
CA ARG A 35 66.45 25.86 22.27
C ARG A 35 67.42 24.97 21.50
N ARG A 36 67.66 25.34 20.26
CA ARG A 36 68.80 24.86 19.46
C ARG A 36 70.09 25.25 20.17
N SER A 37 70.73 24.26 20.79
CA SER A 37 72.11 24.32 21.25
C SER A 37 72.94 23.39 20.38
N SER A 38 73.83 23.99 19.59
CA SER A 38 74.85 23.30 18.81
C SER A 38 75.83 22.58 19.72
N HIS A 39 75.63 21.29 20.01
CA HIS A 39 76.71 20.41 20.46
C HIS A 39 76.68 19.09 19.69
N LYS A 40 77.60 19.01 18.72
CA LYS A 40 78.20 17.76 18.29
C LYS A 40 78.87 17.13 19.52
N GLN A 41 78.20 16.18 20.16
CA GLN A 41 78.84 15.22 21.04
C GLN A 41 78.45 13.82 20.56
N ALA A 42 79.48 13.05 20.24
CA ALA A 42 79.42 11.68 19.80
C ALA A 42 78.58 10.83 20.76
N LEU A 43 77.42 10.37 20.30
CA LEU A 43 76.82 9.16 20.86
C LEU A 43 77.67 8.00 20.35
N LEU A 44 78.46 7.45 21.25
CA LEU A 44 79.13 6.17 21.11
C LEU A 44 78.16 5.18 20.45
N THR A 45 78.50 4.72 19.25
CA THR A 45 77.95 3.51 18.65
C THR A 45 78.32 2.36 19.58
N ILE A 46 77.50 2.11 20.59
CA ILE A 46 77.58 0.87 21.37
C ILE A 46 77.34 -0.25 20.35
N PRO A 47 78.32 -1.12 20.07
CA PRO A 47 78.11 -2.23 19.15
C PRO A 47 76.94 -3.06 19.67
N LYS A 48 76.02 -3.43 18.77
CA LYS A 48 74.89 -4.29 19.14
C LYS A 48 75.45 -5.53 19.84
N PRO A 49 74.86 -5.96 20.98
CA PRO A 49 75.29 -7.18 21.65
C PRO A 49 75.19 -8.34 20.67
N ARG A 50 76.26 -9.13 20.51
CA ARG A 50 76.31 -10.28 19.57
C ARG A 50 75.10 -11.21 19.71
N TYR A 51 74.62 -11.40 20.94
CA TYR A 51 73.45 -12.21 21.25
C TYR A 51 72.14 -11.66 20.62
N LEU A 52 71.98 -10.34 20.55
CA LEU A 52 70.82 -9.71 19.90
C LEU A 52 70.88 -9.89 18.37
N GLU A 53 72.07 -9.83 17.79
CA GLU A 53 72.28 -10.06 16.35
C GLU A 53 71.99 -11.51 15.96
N GLU A 54 72.36 -12.46 16.82
CA GLU A 54 72.04 -13.89 16.66
C GLU A 54 70.53 -14.14 16.69
N LEU A 55 69.80 -13.59 17.67
CA LEU A 55 68.34 -13.68 17.75
C LEU A 55 67.63 -13.02 16.57
N GLU A 56 68.07 -11.85 16.13
CA GLU A 56 67.51 -11.17 14.95
C GLU A 56 67.80 -11.94 13.65
N SER A 57 68.92 -12.66 13.57
CA SER A 57 69.24 -13.52 12.43
C SER A 57 68.39 -14.79 12.41
N TYR A 58 68.12 -15.37 13.58
CA TYR A 58 67.23 -16.52 13.75
C TYR A 58 65.79 -16.17 13.40
N LEU A 59 65.27 -15.03 13.89
CA LEU A 59 63.94 -14.53 13.54
C LEU A 59 63.75 -14.37 12.03
N ARG A 60 64.75 -13.79 11.36
CA ARG A 60 64.68 -13.55 9.91
C ARG A 60 64.67 -14.85 9.12
N LYS A 61 65.39 -15.88 9.56
CA LYS A 61 65.40 -17.20 8.92
C LYS A 61 64.08 -17.94 9.12
N GLU A 62 63.55 -17.94 10.34
CA GLU A 62 62.27 -18.59 10.67
C GLU A 62 61.05 -17.87 10.05
N LEU A 63 61.10 -16.54 9.89
CA LEU A 63 60.03 -15.82 9.18
C LEU A 63 60.08 -16.03 7.66
N GLN A 64 61.26 -16.35 7.09
CA GLN A 64 61.43 -16.63 5.66
C GLN A 64 61.03 -18.07 5.29
N SER A 65 61.01 -19.00 6.26
CA SER A 65 60.59 -20.40 6.05
C SER A 65 59.07 -20.61 6.13
N LEU A 66 58.30 -19.61 6.58
CA LEU A 66 56.84 -19.70 6.73
C LEU A 66 56.08 -19.38 5.43
N ASP A 67 55.11 -20.23 5.10
CA ASP A 67 54.21 -20.06 3.95
C ASP A 67 53.13 -19.00 4.24
N LEU A 68 53.30 -17.79 3.69
CA LEU A 68 52.44 -16.62 3.93
C LEU A 68 51.13 -16.61 3.12
N THR A 69 50.88 -17.63 2.30
CA THR A 69 49.74 -17.71 1.37
C THR A 69 48.44 -18.22 2.01
N LYS A 70 48.48 -18.74 3.25
CA LYS A 70 47.28 -19.20 3.98
C LYS A 70 46.63 -18.06 4.79
N ASN A 71 45.30 -18.09 4.92
CA ASN A 71 44.49 -17.12 5.67
C ASN A 71 44.86 -16.94 7.16
N ASN A 72 45.73 -17.79 7.71
CA ASN A 72 46.23 -17.71 9.10
C ASN A 72 47.67 -17.17 9.20
N SER A 73 48.13 -16.42 8.19
CA SER A 73 49.52 -15.94 8.09
C SER A 73 50.00 -15.12 9.29
N GLN A 74 49.10 -14.38 9.97
CA GLN A 74 49.43 -13.66 11.20
C GLN A 74 49.57 -14.59 12.42
N GLU A 75 48.76 -15.65 12.54
CA GLU A 75 48.92 -16.62 13.63
C GLU A 75 50.18 -17.46 13.49
N LEU A 76 50.56 -17.80 12.25
CA LEU A 76 51.79 -18.56 11.97
C LEU A 76 53.05 -17.76 12.31
N LYS A 77 53.01 -16.43 12.11
CA LYS A 77 54.10 -15.53 12.50
C LYS A 77 54.30 -15.45 14.01
N LEU A 78 53.24 -15.59 14.81
CA LEU A 78 53.35 -15.47 16.27
C LEU A 78 54.26 -16.55 16.88
N GLN A 79 54.41 -17.71 16.24
CA GLN A 79 55.19 -18.82 16.77
C GLN A 79 56.71 -18.51 16.82
N PRO A 80 57.38 -18.07 15.74
CA PRO A 80 58.77 -17.59 15.80
C PRO A 80 59.00 -16.44 16.79
N TYR A 81 58.08 -15.48 16.88
CA TYR A 81 58.18 -14.38 17.84
C TYR A 81 58.06 -14.86 19.29
N ARG A 82 57.21 -15.85 19.56
CA ARG A 82 57.02 -16.45 20.90
C ARG A 82 58.27 -17.21 21.36
N GLU A 83 58.90 -17.94 20.44
CA GLU A 83 60.14 -18.68 20.71
C GLU A 83 61.30 -17.73 21.00
N ILE A 84 61.46 -16.67 20.21
CA ILE A 84 62.53 -15.68 20.41
C ILE A 84 62.31 -14.85 21.67
N PHE A 85 61.06 -14.56 22.01
CA PHE A 85 60.74 -13.90 23.28
C PHE A 85 61.03 -14.80 24.48
N GLU A 86 60.83 -16.13 24.37
CA GLU A 86 61.24 -17.09 25.41
C GLU A 86 62.76 -17.14 25.56
N PHE A 87 63.50 -17.27 24.45
CA PHE A 87 64.97 -17.21 24.47
C PHE A 87 65.48 -15.90 25.05
N PHE A 88 64.83 -14.77 24.73
CA PHE A 88 65.17 -13.47 25.28
C PHE A 88 64.93 -13.42 26.80
N ILE A 89 63.78 -13.90 27.29
CA ILE A 89 63.43 -13.94 28.72
C ILE A 89 64.38 -14.84 29.51
N ASP A 90 64.78 -15.98 28.94
CA ASP A 90 65.66 -16.96 29.60
C ASP A 90 67.05 -16.41 29.95
N ASN A 91 67.52 -15.39 29.23
CA ASN A 91 68.81 -14.74 29.47
C ASN A 91 68.79 -13.70 30.60
N PHE A 92 67.62 -13.24 31.03
CA PHE A 92 67.51 -12.34 32.18
C PHE A 92 67.41 -13.14 33.48
N LYS A 93 68.31 -12.89 34.44
CA LYS A 93 68.28 -13.62 35.72
C LYS A 93 67.35 -12.96 36.76
N THR A 94 67.25 -11.63 36.74
CA THR A 94 66.50 -10.83 37.74
C THR A 94 65.06 -10.52 37.34
N TYR A 95 64.80 -10.25 36.06
CA TYR A 95 63.48 -9.83 35.56
C TYR A 95 62.64 -10.96 34.94
N LYS A 96 63.20 -12.18 34.83
CA LYS A 96 62.55 -13.34 34.22
C LYS A 96 61.18 -13.69 34.81
N PRO A 97 60.98 -13.75 36.15
CA PRO A 97 59.66 -14.07 36.71
C PRO A 97 58.55 -13.11 36.25
N LEU A 98 58.86 -11.81 36.15
CA LEU A 98 57.91 -10.79 35.71
C LEU A 98 57.60 -10.91 34.21
N LEU A 99 58.63 -11.07 33.37
CA LEU A 99 58.43 -11.19 31.92
C LEU A 99 57.73 -12.49 31.53
N SER A 100 58.03 -13.61 32.20
CA SER A 100 57.32 -14.88 32.03
C SER A 100 55.86 -14.78 32.48
N ALA A 101 55.56 -14.07 33.58
CA ALA A 101 54.18 -13.84 34.02
C ALA A 101 53.39 -13.03 32.99
N ILE A 102 53.98 -11.94 32.47
CA ILE A 102 53.37 -11.13 31.41
C ILE A 102 53.12 -11.99 30.16
N LYS A 103 54.11 -12.77 29.72
CA LYS A 103 53.98 -13.68 28.58
C LYS A 103 52.85 -14.69 28.77
N ASN A 104 52.78 -15.32 29.94
CA ASN A 104 51.77 -16.32 30.26
C ASN A 104 50.33 -15.76 30.20
N GLU A 105 50.10 -14.54 30.72
CA GLU A 105 48.79 -13.89 30.63
C GLU A 105 48.32 -13.68 29.19
N TYR A 106 49.21 -13.21 28.31
CA TYR A 106 48.89 -13.07 26.87
C TYR A 106 48.67 -14.41 26.18
N GLU A 107 49.45 -15.44 26.53
CA GLU A 107 49.31 -16.78 25.97
C GLU A 107 47.99 -17.45 26.34
N VAL A 108 47.58 -17.33 27.60
CA VAL A 108 46.27 -17.81 28.09
C VAL A 108 45.14 -17.07 27.38
N THR A 109 45.22 -15.74 27.30
CA THR A 109 44.20 -14.91 26.63
C THR A 109 44.06 -15.26 25.15
N LEU A 110 45.17 -15.46 24.44
CA LEU A 110 45.16 -15.87 23.03
C LEU A 110 44.57 -17.27 22.84
N ALA A 111 44.85 -18.21 23.75
CA ALA A 111 44.27 -19.55 23.71
C ALA A 111 42.74 -19.53 23.89
N ASP A 112 42.24 -18.72 24.83
CA ASP A 112 40.81 -18.53 25.05
C ASP A 112 40.10 -17.87 23.86
N GLN A 113 40.75 -16.87 23.23
CA GLN A 113 40.25 -16.26 22.01
C GLN A 113 40.16 -17.27 20.85
N LYS A 114 41.19 -18.11 20.65
CA LYS A 114 41.17 -19.18 19.63
C LYS A 114 40.06 -20.20 19.87
N LYS A 115 39.84 -20.58 21.14
CA LYS A 115 38.73 -21.47 21.52
C LYS A 115 37.37 -20.86 21.21
N THR A 116 37.21 -19.56 21.48
CA THR A 116 36.00 -18.80 21.17
C THR A 116 35.75 -18.72 19.66
N ILE A 117 36.79 -18.46 18.86
CA ILE A 117 36.70 -18.41 17.39
C ILE A 117 36.24 -19.77 16.83
N ARG A 118 36.83 -20.88 17.29
CA ARG A 118 36.44 -22.25 16.87
C ARG A 118 35.01 -22.59 17.26
N ALA A 119 34.52 -22.10 18.40
CA ALA A 119 33.13 -22.29 18.81
C ALA A 119 32.13 -21.50 17.93
N LEU A 120 32.56 -20.38 17.34
CA LEU A 120 31.73 -19.55 16.48
C LEU A 120 31.61 -20.07 15.03
N GLU A 121 32.58 -20.86 14.53
CA GLU A 121 32.54 -21.46 13.19
C GLU A 121 31.29 -22.32 12.90
N PRO A 122 30.90 -23.29 13.75
CA PRO A 122 29.69 -24.08 13.51
C PRO A 122 28.42 -23.24 13.56
N LEU A 123 28.38 -22.19 14.40
CA LEU A 123 27.26 -21.26 14.44
C LEU A 123 27.13 -20.48 13.13
N LYS A 124 28.25 -20.03 12.56
CA LYS A 124 28.28 -19.39 11.23
C LYS A 124 27.78 -20.34 10.14
N ALA A 125 28.20 -21.60 10.17
CA ALA A 125 27.73 -22.61 9.21
C ALA A 125 26.22 -22.88 9.33
N MET A 126 25.69 -22.99 10.55
CA MET A 126 24.27 -23.18 10.79
C MET A 126 23.43 -21.98 10.33
N VAL A 127 23.93 -20.76 10.54
CA VAL A 127 23.26 -19.55 10.02
C VAL A 127 23.20 -19.57 8.50
N THR A 128 24.29 -19.95 7.83
CA THR A 128 24.30 -20.02 6.36
C THR A 128 23.31 -21.05 5.83
N THR A 129 23.22 -22.23 6.44
CA THR A 129 22.27 -23.27 6.01
C THR A 129 20.82 -22.85 6.24
N VAL A 130 20.50 -22.25 7.39
CA VAL A 130 19.15 -21.73 7.67
C VAL A 130 18.80 -20.58 6.73
N SER A 131 19.75 -19.69 6.42
CA SER A 131 19.55 -18.62 5.45
C SER A 131 19.24 -19.15 4.05
N GLU A 132 19.97 -20.18 3.60
CA GLU A 132 19.69 -20.84 2.32
C GLU A 132 18.32 -21.51 2.30
N GLU A 133 17.94 -22.21 3.38
CA GLU A 133 16.63 -22.86 3.49
C GLU A 133 15.48 -21.86 3.47
N CYS A 134 15.61 -20.74 4.19
CA CYS A 134 14.66 -19.64 4.12
C CYS A 134 14.55 -19.10 2.69
N THR A 135 15.68 -18.89 2.02
CA THR A 135 15.71 -18.40 0.63
C THR A 135 14.99 -19.35 -0.32
N ARG A 136 15.22 -20.67 -0.19
CA ARG A 136 14.50 -21.69 -0.99
C ARG A 136 12.99 -21.65 -0.75
N ARG A 137 12.54 -21.52 0.52
CA ARG A 137 11.11 -21.41 0.85
C ARG A 137 10.46 -20.17 0.23
N ILE A 138 11.17 -19.03 0.25
CA ILE A 138 10.68 -17.79 -0.34
C ILE A 138 10.51 -17.96 -1.86
N LEU A 139 11.48 -18.56 -2.54
CA LEU A 139 11.39 -18.80 -3.99
C LEU A 139 10.25 -19.76 -4.34
N ALA A 140 10.04 -20.82 -3.56
CA ALA A 140 8.93 -21.76 -3.76
C ALA A 140 7.56 -21.08 -3.60
N LEU A 141 7.41 -20.21 -2.61
CA LEU A 141 6.17 -19.42 -2.43
C LEU A 141 5.95 -18.46 -3.59
N GLN A 142 7.00 -17.77 -4.05
CA GLN A 142 6.90 -16.86 -5.20
C GLN A 142 6.50 -17.59 -6.48
N GLU A 143 6.96 -18.81 -6.69
CA GLU A 143 6.58 -19.58 -7.88
C GLU A 143 5.11 -20.01 -7.82
N LYS A 144 4.66 -20.48 -6.65
CA LYS A 144 3.24 -20.79 -6.42
C LYS A 144 2.34 -19.57 -6.63
N GLU A 145 2.72 -18.41 -6.12
CA GLU A 145 1.98 -17.15 -6.34
C GLU A 145 1.90 -16.78 -7.83
N LYS A 146 2.97 -17.01 -8.62
CA LYS A 146 2.93 -16.76 -10.06
C LYS A 146 1.97 -17.70 -10.79
N GLU A 147 1.95 -18.98 -10.42
CA GLU A 147 1.01 -19.96 -10.99
C GLU A 147 -0.44 -19.59 -10.67
N GLU A 148 -0.74 -19.19 -9.43
CA GLU A 148 -2.05 -18.69 -9.02
C GLU A 148 -2.45 -17.41 -9.79
N ILE A 149 -1.52 -16.46 -9.95
CA ILE A 149 -1.79 -15.26 -10.75
C ILE A 149 -2.06 -15.61 -12.22
N HIS A 150 -1.35 -16.59 -12.77
CA HIS A 150 -1.53 -17.03 -14.15
C HIS A 150 -2.89 -17.68 -14.37
N THR A 151 -3.29 -18.60 -13.49
CA THR A 151 -4.61 -19.25 -13.55
C THR A 151 -5.75 -18.24 -13.41
N LEU A 152 -5.68 -17.32 -12.44
CA LEU A 152 -6.66 -16.24 -12.28
C LEU A 152 -6.74 -15.31 -13.50
N LYS A 153 -5.61 -15.04 -14.17
CA LYS A 153 -5.60 -14.26 -15.42
C LYS A 153 -6.31 -14.99 -16.55
N GLN A 154 -6.12 -16.31 -16.68
CA GLN A 154 -6.81 -17.13 -17.68
C GLN A 154 -8.32 -17.17 -17.43
N GLU A 155 -8.75 -17.37 -16.18
CA GLU A 155 -10.16 -17.34 -15.80
C GLU A 155 -10.79 -15.98 -16.07
N LYS A 156 -10.11 -14.88 -15.70
CA LYS A 156 -10.56 -13.52 -16.02
C LYS A 156 -10.76 -13.35 -17.53
N GLN A 157 -9.83 -13.82 -18.36
CA GLN A 157 -9.93 -13.70 -19.81
C GLN A 157 -11.09 -14.54 -20.36
N HIS A 158 -11.31 -15.74 -19.82
CA HIS A 158 -12.45 -16.59 -20.16
C HIS A 158 -13.78 -15.91 -19.82
N LEU A 159 -13.91 -15.36 -18.61
CA LEU A 159 -15.11 -14.66 -18.17
C LEU A 159 -15.38 -13.41 -19.01
N LEU A 160 -14.35 -12.66 -19.40
CA LEU A 160 -14.52 -11.52 -20.30
C LEU A 160 -15.07 -11.93 -21.68
N LYS A 161 -14.53 -13.00 -22.27
CA LYS A 161 -15.05 -13.54 -23.53
C LYS A 161 -16.51 -13.98 -23.41
N PHE A 162 -16.87 -14.61 -22.28
CA PHE A 162 -18.23 -15.03 -22.01
C PHE A 162 -19.19 -13.83 -21.90
N ILE A 163 -18.78 -12.77 -21.20
CA ILE A 163 -19.55 -11.52 -21.09
C ILE A 163 -19.75 -10.89 -22.48
N ASP A 164 -18.72 -10.88 -23.32
CA ASP A 164 -18.83 -10.30 -24.66
C ASP A 164 -19.78 -11.12 -25.54
N ASN A 165 -19.71 -12.46 -25.51
CA ASN A 165 -20.67 -13.33 -26.21
C ASN A 165 -22.11 -13.07 -25.75
N MET A 166 -22.35 -13.01 -24.44
CA MET A 166 -23.69 -12.72 -23.90
C MET A 166 -24.21 -11.33 -24.30
N LYS A 167 -23.33 -10.33 -24.45
CA LYS A 167 -23.71 -9.00 -24.94
C LYS A 167 -24.06 -9.03 -26.43
N GLU A 168 -23.34 -9.80 -27.24
CA GLU A 168 -23.63 -9.99 -28.65
C GLU A 168 -24.99 -10.69 -28.84
N GLU A 169 -25.24 -11.77 -28.09
CA GLU A 169 -26.52 -12.47 -28.07
C GLU A 169 -27.67 -11.52 -27.68
N LYS A 170 -27.51 -10.76 -26.60
CA LYS A 170 -28.49 -9.74 -26.18
C LYS A 170 -28.76 -8.73 -27.30
N SER A 171 -27.72 -8.23 -27.95
CA SER A 171 -27.86 -7.25 -29.04
C SER A 171 -28.62 -7.86 -30.23
N SER A 172 -28.30 -9.12 -30.59
CA SER A 172 -28.99 -9.84 -31.67
C SER A 172 -30.48 -10.06 -31.38
N LEU A 173 -30.81 -10.47 -30.15
CA LEU A 173 -32.19 -10.67 -29.71
C LEU A 173 -32.95 -9.35 -29.70
N GLN A 174 -32.30 -8.27 -29.28
CA GLN A 174 -32.91 -6.95 -29.29
C GLN A 174 -33.23 -6.47 -30.71
N THR A 175 -32.33 -6.70 -31.68
CA THR A 175 -32.60 -6.43 -33.10
C THR A 175 -33.78 -7.27 -33.62
N GLN A 176 -33.89 -8.54 -33.21
CA GLN A 176 -35.05 -9.37 -33.59
C GLN A 176 -36.35 -8.85 -32.98
N VAL A 177 -36.33 -8.40 -31.72
CA VAL A 177 -37.50 -7.80 -31.06
C VAL A 177 -37.93 -6.52 -31.78
N GLU A 178 -36.98 -5.65 -32.14
CA GLU A 178 -37.26 -4.43 -32.90
C GLU A 178 -37.87 -4.75 -34.27
N HIS A 179 -37.33 -5.75 -34.97
CA HIS A 179 -37.89 -6.20 -36.24
C HIS A 179 -39.32 -6.73 -36.09
N LEU A 180 -39.58 -7.59 -35.11
CA LEU A 180 -40.93 -8.09 -34.85
C LEU A 180 -41.90 -6.98 -34.47
N GLN A 181 -41.47 -5.99 -33.69
CA GLN A 181 -42.30 -4.82 -33.39
C GLN A 181 -42.67 -4.04 -34.65
N THR A 182 -41.72 -3.81 -35.56
CA THR A 182 -42.00 -3.14 -36.85
C THR A 182 -42.96 -3.96 -37.72
N SER A 183 -42.72 -5.27 -37.87
CA SER A 183 -43.60 -6.16 -38.63
C SER A 183 -45.03 -6.18 -38.06
N VAL A 184 -45.18 -6.27 -36.74
CA VAL A 184 -46.48 -6.20 -36.09
C VAL A 184 -47.16 -4.87 -36.35
N ALA A 185 -46.44 -3.75 -36.25
CA ALA A 185 -46.99 -2.42 -36.56
C ALA A 185 -47.46 -2.30 -38.02
N GLU A 186 -46.70 -2.87 -38.96
CA GLU A 186 -47.08 -2.92 -40.37
C GLU A 186 -48.35 -3.74 -40.61
N GLU A 187 -48.46 -4.93 -39.99
CA GLU A 187 -49.67 -5.75 -40.08
C GLU A 187 -50.89 -5.06 -39.46
N TYR A 188 -50.72 -4.39 -38.32
CA TYR A 188 -51.79 -3.56 -37.75
C TYR A 188 -52.22 -2.42 -38.69
N ALA A 189 -51.28 -1.76 -39.36
CA ALA A 189 -51.59 -0.72 -40.33
C ALA A 189 -52.36 -1.29 -41.54
N ARG A 190 -51.96 -2.47 -42.05
CA ARG A 190 -52.69 -3.18 -43.12
C ARG A 190 -54.11 -3.53 -42.69
N TYR A 191 -54.27 -4.08 -41.49
CA TYR A 191 -55.59 -4.40 -40.93
C TYR A 191 -56.51 -3.17 -40.86
N LEU A 192 -56.00 -2.03 -40.39
CA LEU A 192 -56.76 -0.78 -40.33
C LEU A 192 -57.18 -0.29 -41.72
N ASN A 193 -56.28 -0.37 -42.70
CA ASN A 193 -56.59 -0.02 -44.09
C ASN A 193 -57.68 -0.91 -44.68
N GLU A 194 -57.58 -2.23 -44.48
CA GLU A 194 -58.62 -3.17 -44.91
C GLU A 194 -59.96 -2.93 -44.22
N TYR A 195 -59.94 -2.70 -42.90
CA TYR A 195 -61.15 -2.38 -42.14
C TYR A 195 -61.81 -1.10 -42.66
N GLY A 196 -61.03 -0.06 -42.94
CA GLY A 196 -61.50 1.18 -43.57
C GLY A 196 -62.15 0.93 -44.94
N ALA A 197 -61.52 0.12 -45.79
CA ALA A 197 -62.07 -0.25 -47.09
C ALA A 197 -63.39 -1.06 -46.98
N ARG A 198 -63.46 -2.02 -46.04
CA ARG A 198 -64.69 -2.79 -45.77
C ARG A 198 -65.82 -1.90 -45.28
N LYS A 199 -65.52 -0.94 -44.39
CA LYS A 199 -66.52 0.04 -43.89
C LYS A 199 -67.08 0.88 -45.04
N LEU A 200 -66.23 1.32 -45.97
CA LEU A 200 -66.63 2.06 -47.16
C LEU A 200 -67.52 1.22 -48.10
N LEU A 201 -67.15 -0.05 -48.33
CA LEU A 201 -67.94 -0.98 -49.14
C LEU A 201 -69.32 -1.26 -48.52
N LEU A 202 -69.38 -1.45 -47.20
CA LEU A 202 -70.65 -1.62 -46.47
C LEU A 202 -71.54 -0.40 -46.58
N ALA A 203 -70.97 0.81 -46.49
CA ALA A 203 -71.72 2.05 -46.73
C ALA A 203 -72.32 2.06 -48.15
N LYS A 204 -71.50 1.79 -49.17
CA LYS A 204 -71.96 1.73 -50.57
C LYS A 204 -73.02 0.65 -50.82
N LEU A 205 -72.89 -0.53 -50.20
CA LEU A 205 -73.89 -1.60 -50.30
C LEU A 205 -75.22 -1.20 -49.65
N ASN A 206 -75.17 -0.51 -48.51
CA ASN A 206 -76.37 0.02 -47.85
C ASN A 206 -77.03 1.08 -48.73
N ASP A 207 -76.27 1.97 -49.36
CA ASP A 207 -76.79 2.97 -50.29
C ASP A 207 -77.50 2.28 -51.47
N MET A 208 -76.84 1.31 -52.13
CA MET A 208 -77.46 0.55 -53.22
C MET A 208 -78.69 -0.26 -52.77
N ARG A 209 -78.68 -0.79 -51.54
CA ARG A 209 -79.84 -1.50 -50.97
C ARG A 209 -81.01 -0.54 -50.75
N ASN A 210 -80.74 0.66 -50.26
CA ASN A 210 -81.76 1.70 -50.08
C ASN A 210 -82.35 2.11 -51.44
N GLU A 211 -81.50 2.34 -52.45
CA GLU A 211 -81.94 2.61 -53.83
C GLU A 211 -82.79 1.47 -54.40
N ARG A 212 -82.38 0.21 -54.21
CA ARG A 212 -83.18 -0.96 -54.61
C ARG A 212 -84.50 -1.06 -53.88
N LEU A 213 -84.52 -0.82 -52.57
CA LEU A 213 -85.75 -0.82 -51.78
C LEU A 213 -86.70 0.29 -52.23
N GLU A 214 -86.20 1.46 -52.61
CA GLU A 214 -86.99 2.50 -53.24
C GLU A 214 -87.57 2.03 -54.59
N MET A 215 -86.76 1.37 -55.43
CA MET A 215 -87.21 0.82 -56.72
C MET A 215 -88.21 -0.35 -56.57
N THR A 216 -88.00 -1.23 -55.60
CA THR A 216 -88.91 -2.34 -55.29
C THR A 216 -90.18 -1.83 -54.63
N ARG A 217 -90.12 -0.79 -53.80
CA ARG A 217 -91.33 -0.11 -53.30
C ARG A 217 -92.15 0.50 -54.45
N ARG A 218 -91.47 1.03 -55.48
CA ARG A 218 -92.11 1.45 -56.74
C ARG A 218 -92.70 0.26 -57.54
N GLN A 219 -92.12 -0.94 -57.48
CA GLN A 219 -92.59 -2.15 -58.20
C GLN A 219 -93.62 -3.00 -57.44
N ALA A 220 -93.55 -3.08 -56.11
CA ALA A 220 -94.45 -3.83 -55.25
C ALA A 220 -95.83 -3.17 -55.17
N GLN A 221 -95.91 -1.86 -55.44
CA GLN A 221 -97.18 -1.21 -55.78
C GLN A 221 -97.82 -1.76 -57.08
N GLY A 222 -97.13 -2.60 -57.86
CA GLY A 222 -97.60 -3.15 -59.14
C GLY A 222 -97.76 -4.67 -59.23
N ARG A 223 -97.49 -5.47 -58.18
CA ARG A 223 -97.56 -6.95 -58.25
C ARG A 223 -97.96 -7.62 -56.92
N GLU A 224 -99.26 -7.80 -56.72
CA GLU A 224 -99.80 -8.85 -55.84
C GLU A 224 -100.68 -9.80 -56.70
N ARG A 225 -100.22 -11.04 -56.97
CA ARG A 225 -101.08 -12.24 -57.14
C ARG A 225 -100.29 -13.57 -57.30
N GLY A 226 -100.27 -14.38 -56.22
CA GLY A 226 -100.32 -15.88 -56.08
C GLY A 226 -99.28 -16.79 -56.77
N ASP A 227 -99.12 -18.08 -56.43
CA ASP A 227 -99.34 -18.97 -55.26
C ASP A 227 -98.69 -20.36 -55.59
N VAL A 228 -98.58 -21.23 -54.57
CA VAL A 228 -97.83 -22.49 -54.37
C VAL A 228 -98.58 -23.80 -54.77
N LYS A 229 -97.86 -24.96 -54.87
CA LYS A 229 -98.19 -26.37 -54.43
C LYS A 229 -97.48 -27.42 -55.33
N GLY A 230 -97.10 -28.68 -55.00
CA GLY A 230 -97.17 -29.66 -53.90
C GLY A 230 -96.74 -31.04 -54.51
N GLU A 231 -95.99 -31.93 -53.84
CA GLU A 231 -95.23 -33.05 -54.49
C GLU A 231 -95.78 -34.49 -54.30
N ASP A 232 -95.55 -35.33 -55.32
CA ASP A 232 -96.27 -36.54 -55.76
C ASP A 232 -95.57 -37.89 -55.37
N VAL A 233 -96.36 -38.96 -55.17
CA VAL A 233 -95.97 -40.32 -54.69
C VAL A 233 -94.93 -41.01 -55.60
N VAL A 234 -94.87 -40.65 -56.88
CA VAL A 234 -93.85 -41.11 -57.84
C VAL A 234 -92.43 -40.66 -57.43
N LYS A 235 -92.31 -39.54 -56.71
CA LYS A 235 -91.01 -39.06 -56.21
C LYS A 235 -90.43 -39.97 -55.14
N LEU A 236 -91.29 -40.62 -54.34
CA LEU A 236 -90.87 -41.55 -53.28
C LEU A 236 -90.32 -42.88 -53.82
N THR A 237 -90.92 -43.45 -54.86
CA THR A 237 -90.41 -44.68 -55.49
C THR A 237 -89.12 -44.43 -56.28
N LEU A 238 -89.01 -43.25 -56.92
CA LEU A 238 -87.77 -42.80 -57.53
C LEU A 238 -86.67 -42.63 -56.46
N ALA A 239 -86.99 -42.00 -55.33
CA ALA A 239 -86.06 -41.81 -54.22
C ALA A 239 -85.55 -43.14 -53.63
N LEU A 240 -86.42 -44.15 -53.50
CA LEU A 240 -86.00 -45.46 -52.98
C LEU A 240 -85.06 -46.22 -53.95
N LYS A 241 -85.29 -46.09 -55.26
CA LYS A 241 -84.38 -46.67 -56.28
C LYS A 241 -83.03 -45.95 -56.29
N VAL A 242 -83.04 -44.62 -56.14
CA VAL A 242 -81.84 -43.79 -56.01
C VAL A 242 -81.07 -44.17 -54.74
N ALA A 243 -81.75 -44.33 -53.60
CA ALA A 243 -81.12 -44.72 -52.34
C ALA A 243 -80.42 -46.09 -52.42
N ARG A 244 -81.02 -47.08 -53.11
CA ARG A 244 -80.38 -48.39 -53.33
C ARG A 244 -79.15 -48.29 -54.22
N GLN A 245 -79.20 -47.48 -55.27
CA GLN A 245 -78.03 -47.26 -56.13
C GLN A 245 -76.92 -46.51 -55.38
N ASP A 246 -77.27 -45.55 -54.54
CA ASP A 246 -76.30 -44.78 -53.76
C ASP A 246 -75.67 -45.63 -52.66
N LEU A 247 -76.40 -46.57 -52.05
CA LEU A 247 -75.83 -47.58 -51.16
C LEU A 247 -74.76 -48.41 -51.89
N THR A 248 -75.05 -48.92 -53.09
CA THR A 248 -74.08 -49.70 -53.86
C THR A 248 -72.86 -48.86 -54.22
N LYS A 249 -73.06 -47.60 -54.64
CA LYS A 249 -71.95 -46.68 -54.92
C LYS A 249 -71.11 -46.40 -53.66
N ALA A 250 -71.75 -46.23 -52.50
CA ALA A 250 -71.06 -46.04 -51.23
C ALA A 250 -70.25 -47.28 -50.85
N GLN A 251 -70.79 -48.48 -51.06
CA GLN A 251 -70.09 -49.73 -50.78
C GLN A 251 -68.87 -49.91 -51.70
N VAL A 252 -68.98 -49.58 -52.98
CA VAL A 252 -67.85 -49.61 -53.92
C VAL A 252 -66.79 -48.57 -53.53
N LYS A 253 -67.19 -47.34 -53.17
CA LYS A 253 -66.26 -46.32 -52.68
C LYS A 253 -65.56 -46.74 -51.39
N LEU A 254 -66.27 -47.38 -50.47
CA LEU A 254 -65.70 -47.89 -49.23
C LEU A 254 -64.67 -48.98 -49.52
N ASN A 255 -64.97 -49.90 -50.43
CA ASN A 255 -64.02 -50.94 -50.82
C ASN A 255 -62.80 -50.38 -51.55
N ALA A 256 -62.98 -49.37 -52.42
CA ALA A 256 -61.88 -48.64 -53.05
C ALA A 256 -61.02 -47.93 -52.00
N MET A 257 -61.64 -47.24 -51.04
CA MET A 257 -60.95 -46.60 -49.93
C MET A 257 -60.20 -47.64 -49.06
N MET A 258 -60.79 -48.80 -48.75
CA MET A 258 -60.06 -49.83 -48.01
C MET A 258 -58.86 -50.38 -48.79
N ALA A 259 -58.96 -50.50 -50.12
CA ALA A 259 -57.85 -50.93 -50.96
C ALA A 259 -56.76 -49.85 -51.07
N ASP A 260 -57.14 -48.58 -51.26
CA ASP A 260 -56.22 -47.44 -51.29
C ASP A 260 -55.50 -47.25 -49.96
N TYR A 261 -56.16 -47.61 -48.84
CA TYR A 261 -55.61 -47.44 -47.49
C TYR A 261 -54.92 -48.69 -46.92
N GLY A 262 -54.88 -49.80 -47.66
CA GLY A 262 -54.29 -51.07 -47.22
C GLY A 262 -52.75 -51.07 -47.17
N ASP A 263 -52.10 -50.13 -47.87
CA ASP A 263 -50.63 -50.14 -48.06
C ASP A 263 -49.98 -48.73 -47.98
N VAL A 264 -50.61 -47.79 -47.26
CA VAL A 264 -50.16 -46.37 -47.24
C VAL A 264 -48.94 -46.12 -46.35
N VAL A 265 -48.65 -47.03 -45.41
CA VAL A 265 -47.45 -46.94 -44.57
C VAL A 265 -46.85 -48.34 -44.40
N PRO A 266 -45.72 -48.64 -45.04
CA PRO A 266 -44.98 -49.87 -44.80
C PRO A 266 -44.75 -50.06 -43.31
N ARG A 267 -45.00 -51.26 -42.78
CA ARG A 267 -44.90 -51.56 -41.35
C ARG A 267 -43.55 -51.16 -40.73
N ARG A 268 -42.47 -51.22 -41.51
CA ARG A 268 -41.13 -50.74 -41.12
C ARG A 268 -41.10 -49.25 -40.82
N ASP A 269 -41.77 -48.43 -41.65
CA ASP A 269 -41.80 -46.99 -41.47
C ASP A 269 -42.67 -46.62 -40.27
N PHE A 270 -43.77 -47.34 -40.05
CA PHE A 270 -44.59 -47.21 -38.84
C PHE A 270 -43.80 -47.54 -37.58
N GLU A 271 -43.13 -48.69 -37.53
CA GLU A 271 -42.30 -49.09 -36.39
C GLU A 271 -41.15 -48.08 -36.15
N SER A 272 -40.52 -47.56 -37.22
CA SER A 272 -39.49 -46.52 -37.09
C SER A 272 -40.05 -45.18 -36.58
N LEU A 273 -41.30 -44.86 -36.92
CA LEU A 273 -41.97 -43.64 -36.47
C LEU A 273 -42.42 -43.78 -35.02
N GLU A 274 -42.89 -44.96 -34.62
CA GLU A 274 -43.25 -45.30 -33.25
C GLU A 274 -42.03 -45.26 -32.33
N GLU A 275 -40.88 -45.78 -32.79
CA GLU A 275 -39.61 -45.69 -32.06
C GLU A 275 -39.18 -44.23 -31.86
N LYS A 276 -39.20 -43.42 -32.93
CA LYS A 276 -38.93 -41.97 -32.85
C LYS A 276 -39.88 -41.24 -31.92
N TYR A 277 -41.18 -41.56 -31.97
CA TYR A 277 -42.18 -40.97 -31.10
C TYR A 277 -41.91 -41.34 -29.64
N SER A 278 -41.56 -42.60 -29.36
CA SER A 278 -41.23 -43.06 -28.02
C SER A 278 -39.97 -42.38 -27.47
N ALA A 279 -38.95 -42.19 -28.30
CA ALA A 279 -37.73 -41.47 -27.94
C ALA A 279 -38.02 -39.99 -27.65
N LEU A 280 -38.76 -39.32 -28.54
CA LEU A 280 -39.16 -37.92 -28.34
C LEU A 280 -40.00 -37.75 -27.06
N LEU A 281 -40.86 -38.72 -26.74
CA LEU A 281 -41.66 -38.70 -25.53
C LEU A 281 -40.81 -38.88 -24.27
N GLN A 282 -39.71 -39.64 -24.33
CA GLN A 282 -38.72 -39.70 -23.26
C GLN A 282 -37.95 -38.39 -23.12
N GLU A 283 -37.51 -37.79 -24.22
CA GLU A 283 -36.82 -36.48 -24.21
C GLU A 283 -37.70 -35.37 -23.62
N VAL A 284 -38.99 -35.33 -23.96
CA VAL A 284 -39.93 -34.36 -23.38
C VAL A 284 -40.11 -34.58 -21.88
N LYS A 285 -40.06 -35.83 -21.40
CA LYS A 285 -40.11 -36.12 -19.96
C LYS A 285 -38.86 -35.63 -19.24
N THR A 286 -37.67 -35.93 -19.77
CA THR A 286 -36.40 -35.48 -19.16
C THR A 286 -36.30 -33.97 -19.16
N LEU A 287 -36.66 -33.30 -20.26
CA LEU A 287 -36.69 -31.83 -20.34
C LEU A 287 -37.68 -31.21 -19.34
N ARG A 288 -38.81 -31.87 -19.08
CA ARG A 288 -39.76 -31.40 -18.07
C ARG A 288 -39.19 -31.53 -16.66
N GLU A 289 -38.55 -32.65 -16.34
CA GLU A 289 -37.88 -32.86 -15.05
C GLU A 289 -36.75 -31.82 -14.84
N ASP A 290 -35.94 -31.56 -15.87
CA ASP A 290 -34.88 -30.54 -15.84
C ASP A 290 -35.45 -29.13 -15.65
N PHE A 291 -36.57 -28.81 -16.33
CA PHE A 291 -37.25 -27.54 -16.15
C PHE A 291 -37.79 -27.37 -14.73
N ASP A 292 -38.41 -28.41 -14.17
CA ASP A 292 -38.94 -28.37 -12.81
C ASP A 292 -37.81 -28.20 -11.78
N ARG A 293 -36.67 -28.86 -12.00
CA ARG A 293 -35.46 -28.68 -11.18
C ARG A 293 -34.91 -27.26 -11.29
N LEU A 294 -34.72 -26.73 -12.50
CA LEU A 294 -34.23 -25.37 -12.71
C LEU A 294 -35.16 -24.33 -12.09
N HIS A 295 -36.48 -24.57 -12.15
CA HIS A 295 -37.48 -23.72 -11.52
C HIS A 295 -37.38 -23.72 -9.99
N GLN A 296 -37.07 -24.87 -9.37
CA GLN A 296 -36.81 -24.96 -7.93
C GLN A 296 -35.52 -24.23 -7.56
N GLU A 297 -34.43 -24.43 -8.31
CA GLU A 297 -33.16 -23.73 -8.09
C GLU A 297 -33.36 -22.20 -8.21
N TYR A 298 -34.09 -21.74 -9.22
CA TYR A 298 -34.44 -20.33 -9.37
C TYR A 298 -35.24 -19.77 -8.18
N LYS A 299 -36.22 -20.53 -7.67
CA LYS A 299 -36.96 -20.16 -6.45
C LYS A 299 -36.05 -20.03 -5.23
N THR A 300 -35.13 -20.98 -5.04
CA THR A 300 -34.17 -20.89 -3.92
C THR A 300 -33.25 -19.69 -4.04
N LEU A 301 -32.79 -19.37 -5.26
CA LEU A 301 -31.94 -18.22 -5.52
C LEU A 301 -32.67 -16.89 -5.25
N LEU A 302 -33.96 -16.82 -5.59
CA LEU A 302 -34.80 -15.66 -5.26
C LEU A 302 -34.91 -15.45 -3.75
N GLU A 303 -35.06 -16.52 -2.98
CA GLU A 303 -35.14 -16.42 -1.52
C GLU A 303 -33.82 -15.94 -0.91
N ILE A 304 -32.68 -16.50 -1.35
CA ILE A 304 -31.35 -16.05 -0.93
C ILE A 304 -31.13 -14.57 -1.26
N HIS A 305 -31.55 -14.13 -2.45
CA HIS A 305 -31.45 -12.72 -2.83
C HIS A 305 -32.31 -11.82 -1.93
N ARG A 306 -33.52 -12.28 -1.57
CA ARG A 306 -34.41 -11.56 -0.63
C ARG A 306 -33.77 -11.43 0.75
N GLU A 307 -33.20 -12.50 1.28
CA GLU A 307 -32.49 -12.51 2.57
C GLU A 307 -31.26 -11.59 2.54
N THR A 308 -30.44 -11.68 1.50
CA THR A 308 -29.25 -10.82 1.33
C THR A 308 -29.62 -9.33 1.26
N ALA A 309 -30.73 -9.01 0.56
CA ALA A 309 -31.23 -7.64 0.50
C ALA A 309 -31.70 -7.14 1.88
N GLN A 310 -32.33 -8.01 2.66
CA GLN A 310 -32.77 -7.71 4.02
C GLN A 310 -31.57 -7.48 4.96
N GLU A 311 -30.56 -8.34 4.91
CA GLU A 311 -29.32 -8.17 5.68
C GLU A 311 -28.62 -6.85 5.35
N ARG A 312 -28.53 -6.49 4.06
CA ARG A 312 -27.98 -5.21 3.63
C ARG A 312 -28.75 -4.05 4.25
N ASP A 313 -30.08 -4.09 4.22
CA ASP A 313 -30.91 -3.01 4.76
C ASP A 313 -30.78 -2.90 6.29
N ASP A 314 -30.67 -4.03 6.97
CA ASP A 314 -30.38 -4.08 8.41
C ASP A 314 -29.01 -3.48 8.76
N PHE A 315 -27.97 -3.79 7.98
CA PHE A 315 -26.65 -3.16 8.14
C PHE A 315 -26.69 -1.67 7.86
N CYS A 316 -27.41 -1.23 6.82
CA CYS A 316 -27.60 0.19 6.54
C CYS A 316 -28.30 0.91 7.69
N ALA A 317 -29.35 0.31 8.27
CA ALA A 317 -30.05 0.86 9.42
C ALA A 317 -29.16 0.91 10.67
N GLN A 318 -28.35 -0.12 10.92
CA GLN A 318 -27.37 -0.13 12.01
C GLN A 318 -26.33 0.97 11.84
N LEU A 319 -25.82 1.17 10.63
CA LEU A 319 -24.85 2.21 10.31
C LEU A 319 -25.44 3.61 10.50
N GLN A 320 -26.69 3.82 10.10
CA GLN A 320 -27.41 5.08 10.36
C GLN A 320 -27.61 5.34 11.86
N ARG A 321 -28.00 4.34 12.65
CA ARG A 321 -28.10 4.48 14.11
C ARG A 321 -26.75 4.79 14.74
N ALA A 322 -25.68 4.12 14.30
CA ALA A 322 -24.33 4.41 14.77
C ALA A 322 -23.91 5.85 14.42
N GLN A 323 -24.23 6.33 13.20
CA GLN A 323 -24.00 7.71 12.80
C GLN A 323 -24.77 8.72 13.65
N GLN A 324 -26.03 8.44 14.01
CA GLN A 324 -26.84 9.29 14.88
C GLN A 324 -26.32 9.33 16.32
N ASN A 325 -25.74 8.22 16.80
CA ASN A 325 -25.20 8.10 18.15
C ASN A 325 -23.74 8.59 18.27
N CYS A 326 -23.05 8.84 17.17
CA CYS A 326 -21.76 9.51 17.18
C CYS A 326 -21.94 11.01 17.46
N THR A 327 -21.08 11.59 18.31
CA THR A 327 -21.00 13.04 18.49
C THR A 327 -20.92 13.74 17.12
N PRO A 328 -21.80 14.71 16.81
CA PRO A 328 -21.83 15.35 15.51
C PRO A 328 -20.45 15.95 15.20
N ARG A 329 -19.95 15.66 14.00
CA ARG A 329 -18.65 16.16 13.55
C ARG A 329 -18.64 17.70 13.65
N PRO A 330 -17.58 18.32 14.21
CA PRO A 330 -17.50 19.77 14.35
C PRO A 330 -17.72 20.48 13.01
N ASN A 331 -18.46 21.58 13.02
CA ASN A 331 -18.60 22.42 11.83
C ASN A 331 -17.31 23.23 11.62
N TRP A 332 -16.38 22.67 10.84
CA TRP A 332 -15.08 23.28 10.54
C TRP A 332 -15.17 24.62 9.81
N ALA A 333 -16.28 24.94 9.15
CA ALA A 333 -16.45 26.24 8.49
C ALA A 333 -16.46 27.39 9.51
N LYS A 334 -17.00 27.16 10.72
CA LYS A 334 -17.02 28.16 11.81
C LYS A 334 -15.64 28.49 12.36
N CYS A 335 -14.65 27.62 12.15
CA CYS A 335 -13.29 27.84 12.67
C CYS A 335 -12.60 29.02 11.95
N SER A 336 -13.05 29.38 10.75
CA SER A 336 -12.58 30.58 10.03
C SER A 336 -12.86 31.89 10.77
N GLU A 337 -13.88 31.92 11.64
CA GLU A 337 -14.25 33.10 12.44
C GLU A 337 -13.38 33.26 13.70
N VAL A 338 -12.83 32.14 14.21
CA VAL A 338 -12.08 32.09 15.47
C VAL A 338 -10.56 32.19 15.23
N VAL A 339 -10.08 31.68 14.09
CA VAL A 339 -8.66 31.68 13.77
C VAL A 339 -8.22 33.03 13.21
N ALA A 340 -7.19 33.62 13.81
CA ALA A 340 -6.61 34.86 13.33
C ALA A 340 -6.11 34.70 11.88
N GLY A 341 -6.54 35.57 10.95
CA GLY A 341 -6.23 35.44 9.51
C GLY A 341 -7.37 34.88 8.65
N GLY A 342 -8.52 34.56 9.24
CA GLY A 342 -9.78 34.31 8.53
C GLY A 342 -9.81 33.02 7.70
N ALA A 343 -10.78 32.94 6.78
CA ALA A 343 -11.05 31.76 5.96
C ALA A 343 -9.84 31.30 5.14
N GLN A 344 -9.10 32.22 4.51
CA GLN A 344 -7.95 31.86 3.69
C GLN A 344 -6.85 31.15 4.48
N ARG A 345 -6.55 31.61 5.71
CA ARG A 345 -5.55 30.96 6.56
C ARG A 345 -6.06 29.62 7.08
N TRP A 346 -7.34 29.55 7.46
CA TRP A 346 -7.94 28.28 7.88
C TRP A 346 -7.97 27.24 6.76
N ASP A 347 -8.31 27.63 5.53
CA ASP A 347 -8.29 26.74 4.37
C ASP A 347 -6.89 26.19 4.10
N CYS A 348 -5.86 27.05 4.19
CA CYS A 348 -4.46 26.61 4.09
C CYS A 348 -4.07 25.63 5.22
N LEU A 349 -4.55 25.87 6.44
CA LEU A 349 -4.27 25.03 7.59
C LEU A 349 -5.05 23.70 7.55
N ALA A 350 -6.25 23.69 6.97
CA ALA A 350 -7.12 22.54 6.92
C ALA A 350 -6.83 21.60 5.74
N GLU A 351 -6.10 22.09 4.74
CA GLU A 351 -5.81 21.35 3.52
C GLU A 351 -5.10 20.01 3.80
N GLY A 352 -5.73 18.91 3.36
CA GLY A 352 -5.17 17.57 3.46
C GLY A 352 -5.17 16.95 4.86
N LYS A 353 -5.84 17.57 5.85
CA LYS A 353 -5.94 17.07 7.23
C LYS A 353 -7.25 16.34 7.50
N THR A 354 -7.20 15.35 8.39
CA THR A 354 -8.37 14.65 8.91
C THR A 354 -9.08 15.48 9.99
N SER A 355 -10.34 15.18 10.30
CA SER A 355 -11.06 15.93 11.34
C SER A 355 -10.46 15.80 12.73
N GLU A 356 -9.75 14.71 13.04
CA GLU A 356 -8.99 14.59 14.30
C GLU A 356 -7.80 15.56 14.30
N GLU A 357 -7.01 15.56 13.23
CA GLU A 357 -5.88 16.49 13.07
C GLU A 357 -6.31 17.96 13.02
N LEU A 358 -7.54 18.27 12.55
CA LEU A 358 -8.10 19.62 12.58
C LEU A 358 -8.41 20.10 14.00
N VAL A 359 -8.76 19.19 14.94
CA VAL A 359 -8.92 19.55 16.35
C VAL A 359 -7.58 20.04 16.90
N ASP A 360 -6.50 19.30 16.66
CA ASP A 360 -5.17 19.65 17.17
C ASP A 360 -4.70 21.00 16.63
N VAL A 361 -4.91 21.26 15.33
CA VAL A 361 -4.57 22.52 14.69
C VAL A 361 -5.38 23.69 15.25
N LEU A 362 -6.67 23.47 15.56
CA LEU A 362 -7.50 24.49 16.18
C LEU A 362 -7.04 24.80 17.61
N LEU A 363 -6.76 23.75 18.40
CA LEU A 363 -6.24 23.91 19.76
C LEU A 363 -4.89 24.63 19.77
N GLU A 364 -4.05 24.40 18.77
CA GLU A 364 -2.78 25.10 18.58
C GLU A 364 -2.94 26.59 18.28
N GLU A 365 -3.84 26.95 17.37
CA GLU A 365 -4.07 28.37 17.03
C GLU A 365 -4.67 29.13 18.21
N ILE A 366 -5.63 28.52 18.92
CA ILE A 366 -6.21 29.11 20.13
C ILE A 366 -5.15 29.22 21.24
N GLY A 367 -4.37 28.15 21.47
CA GLY A 367 -3.33 28.11 22.48
C GLY A 367 -2.20 29.11 22.19
N THR A 368 -1.81 29.28 20.93
CA THR A 368 -0.81 30.28 20.52
C THR A 368 -1.33 31.71 20.67
N GLY A 369 -2.63 31.93 20.43
CA GLY A 369 -3.32 33.19 20.74
C GLY A 369 -3.24 33.51 22.23
N ALA A 370 -3.66 32.59 23.08
CA ALA A 370 -3.61 32.74 24.54
C ALA A 370 -2.18 32.92 25.06
N LEU A 371 -1.19 32.22 24.49
CA LEU A 371 0.21 32.37 24.88
C LEU A 371 0.73 33.80 24.65
N LYS A 372 0.26 34.50 23.61
CA LYS A 372 0.66 35.90 23.35
C LYS A 372 0.08 36.87 24.38
N GLU A 373 -1.03 36.53 25.02
CA GLU A 373 -1.64 37.34 26.08
C GLU A 373 -0.91 37.18 27.42
N ILE A 374 -0.31 36.01 27.68
CA ILE A 374 0.49 35.76 28.88
C ILE A 374 1.79 36.56 28.83
N ASN A 375 1.97 37.48 29.79
CA ASN A 375 3.19 38.31 29.89
C ASN A 375 4.31 37.63 30.71
N VAL A 376 3.94 36.76 31.65
CA VAL A 376 4.85 36.17 32.63
C VAL A 376 4.47 34.70 32.85
N PHE A 377 5.48 33.84 32.91
CA PHE A 377 5.36 32.42 33.26
C PHE A 377 5.82 32.18 34.71
N PRO A 378 5.11 31.33 35.46
CA PRO A 378 5.58 30.89 36.77
C PRO A 378 6.76 29.92 36.61
N GLY A 379 7.86 30.19 37.32
CA GLY A 379 9.01 29.29 37.39
C GLY A 379 8.68 27.97 38.08
N TRP A 380 9.26 26.88 37.59
CA TRP A 380 9.00 25.50 38.06
C TRP A 380 9.88 25.09 39.25
N GLY A 381 10.74 25.99 39.74
CA GLY A 381 11.64 25.76 40.86
C GLY A 381 12.99 25.18 40.46
N LYS A 382 13.90 25.04 41.44
CA LYS A 382 15.28 24.55 41.25
C LYS A 382 15.48 23.07 41.61
N GLY A 383 14.39 22.32 41.81
CA GLY A 383 14.49 20.92 42.22
C GLY A 383 15.15 20.02 41.16
N ASP A 384 15.76 18.92 41.60
CA ASP A 384 16.49 18.00 40.70
C ASP A 384 15.59 17.34 39.63
N LYS A 385 14.29 17.22 39.93
CA LYS A 385 13.27 16.71 38.99
C LYS A 385 12.91 17.70 37.87
N VAL A 386 13.29 18.97 38.00
CA VAL A 386 13.06 20.00 36.98
C VAL A 386 14.20 19.95 35.94
N PRO A 387 13.90 19.94 34.63
CA PRO A 387 14.93 19.96 33.59
C PRO A 387 15.85 21.17 33.72
N VAL A 388 17.14 21.00 33.44
CA VAL A 388 18.19 22.01 33.65
C VAL A 388 17.85 23.35 32.99
N TYR A 389 17.25 23.31 31.79
CA TYR A 389 16.82 24.49 31.03
C TYR A 389 15.56 25.20 31.58
N LEU A 390 14.88 24.65 32.60
CA LEU A 390 13.72 25.26 33.25
C LEU A 390 13.95 25.55 34.75
N ARG A 391 15.15 25.33 35.29
CA ARG A 391 15.44 25.56 36.71
C ARG A 391 15.50 27.05 37.03
N HIS A 392 14.34 27.64 37.34
CA HIS A 392 14.21 29.03 37.71
C HIS A 392 13.17 29.18 38.84
N GLU A 393 13.45 30.09 39.76
CA GLU A 393 12.55 30.45 40.86
C GLU A 393 12.04 31.87 40.63
N GLY A 394 10.72 32.05 40.73
CA GLY A 394 10.07 33.33 40.49
C GLY A 394 9.44 33.43 39.11
N GLU A 395 9.20 34.65 38.69
CA GLU A 395 8.45 34.99 37.48
C GLU A 395 9.37 35.21 36.28
N VAL A 396 9.05 34.57 35.15
CA VAL A 396 9.85 34.61 33.92
C VAL A 396 9.08 35.35 32.82
N LYS A 397 9.67 36.39 32.22
CA LYS A 397 8.98 37.16 31.18
C LYS A 397 8.84 36.37 29.88
N ASN A 398 7.65 36.39 29.30
CA ASN A 398 7.38 35.81 27.99
C ASN A 398 7.93 36.73 26.87
N LYS A 399 8.76 36.19 25.98
CA LYS A 399 9.30 36.94 24.83
C LYS A 399 8.33 37.08 23.65
N LYS A 400 7.16 36.43 23.71
CA LYS A 400 6.08 36.51 22.70
C LYS A 400 6.55 36.23 21.27
N LEU A 401 7.33 35.18 21.11
CA LEU A 401 7.91 34.79 19.82
C LEU A 401 6.84 34.31 18.84
N THR A 402 7.10 34.48 17.54
CA THR A 402 6.30 33.84 16.50
C THR A 402 6.78 32.41 16.25
N LYS A 403 5.91 31.56 15.69
CA LYS A 403 6.26 30.17 15.33
C LYS A 403 7.50 30.10 14.41
N LYS A 404 7.63 31.04 13.47
CA LYS A 404 8.78 31.20 12.59
C LYS A 404 10.08 31.46 13.37
N ASP A 405 10.04 32.36 14.34
CA ASP A 405 11.22 32.69 15.16
C ASP A 405 11.68 31.50 15.99
N VAL A 406 10.74 30.79 16.62
CA VAL A 406 11.02 29.58 17.40
C VAL A 406 11.69 28.53 16.51
N VAL A 407 11.13 28.25 15.33
CA VAL A 407 11.70 27.28 14.40
C VAL A 407 13.11 27.65 13.95
N ASN A 408 13.38 28.93 13.69
CA ASN A 408 14.72 29.37 13.30
C ASN A 408 15.74 29.17 14.42
N ILE A 409 15.37 29.54 15.66
CA ILE A 409 16.22 29.32 16.84
C ILE A 409 16.53 27.83 17.00
N LEU A 410 15.52 26.95 16.92
CA LEU A 410 15.75 25.50 17.06
C LEU A 410 16.61 24.91 15.95
N LYS A 411 16.48 25.40 14.71
CA LYS A 411 17.37 25.01 13.60
C LYS A 411 18.81 25.41 13.91
N ASP A 412 19.02 26.60 14.46
CA ASP A 412 20.36 27.08 14.78
C ASP A 412 20.97 26.35 15.98
N VAL A 413 20.17 25.96 16.98
CA VAL A 413 20.59 25.07 18.06
C VAL A 413 21.14 23.76 17.49
N TRP A 414 20.39 23.09 16.60
CA TRP A 414 20.86 21.84 15.98
C TRP A 414 22.14 22.02 15.16
N LYS A 415 22.25 23.12 14.39
CA LYS A 415 23.46 23.41 13.61
C LYS A 415 24.68 23.59 14.52
N GLU A 416 24.56 24.40 15.57
CA GLU A 416 25.67 24.65 16.50
C GLU A 416 26.04 23.39 17.29
N LYS A 417 25.06 22.57 17.67
CA LYS A 417 25.31 21.29 18.34
C LYS A 417 26.12 20.35 17.45
N ILE A 418 25.65 20.13 16.23
CA ILE A 418 26.31 19.24 15.25
C ILE A 418 27.75 19.73 14.98
N ALA A 419 27.94 21.04 14.82
CA ALA A 419 29.28 21.61 14.60
C ALA A 419 30.20 21.41 15.81
N LEU A 420 29.69 21.59 17.04
CA LEU A 420 30.48 21.41 18.26
C LEU A 420 30.87 19.94 18.49
N GLU A 421 29.95 19.01 18.24
CA GLU A 421 30.22 17.57 18.39
C GLU A 421 31.22 17.07 17.35
N GLN A 422 31.17 17.61 16.13
CA GLN A 422 32.18 17.33 15.10
C GLN A 422 33.57 17.84 15.49
N GLN A 423 33.66 19.00 16.14
CA GLN A 423 34.94 19.58 16.57
C GLN A 423 35.53 18.89 17.81
N THR A 424 34.69 18.52 18.76
CA THR A 424 35.11 17.99 20.07
C THR A 424 35.15 16.46 20.14
N GLY A 425 34.47 15.78 19.21
CA GLY A 425 34.34 14.31 19.18
C GLY A 425 33.52 13.73 20.34
N LYS A 426 32.93 14.58 21.20
CA LYS A 426 32.12 14.16 22.35
C LYS A 426 30.67 14.56 22.15
N ARG A 427 29.76 13.61 22.37
CA ARG A 427 28.31 13.90 22.40
C ARG A 427 27.95 14.56 23.72
N SER A 428 27.16 15.63 23.66
CA SER A 428 26.61 16.31 24.83
C SER A 428 25.11 16.08 24.89
N SER A 429 24.55 16.00 26.10
CA SER A 429 23.09 15.89 26.27
C SER A 429 22.39 17.15 25.74
N LEU A 430 21.32 16.98 24.95
CA LEU A 430 20.57 18.10 24.37
C LEU A 430 20.07 19.11 25.43
N PRO A 431 19.53 18.72 26.60
CA PRO A 431 19.06 19.69 27.61
C PRO A 431 20.15 20.65 28.12
N GLU A 432 21.36 20.14 28.36
CA GLU A 432 22.52 20.90 28.85
C GLU A 432 23.12 21.75 27.73
N PHE A 433 23.22 21.19 26.53
CA PHE A 433 23.61 21.95 25.34
C PHE A 433 22.62 23.10 25.07
N PHE A 434 21.32 22.85 25.19
CA PHE A 434 20.28 23.85 24.94
C PHE A 434 20.38 25.03 25.91
N LEU A 435 20.57 24.76 27.21
CA LEU A 435 20.79 25.84 28.18
C LEU A 435 22.08 26.62 27.88
N SER A 436 23.20 25.93 27.67
CA SER A 436 24.48 26.59 27.39
C SER A 436 24.46 27.42 26.09
N TYR A 437 23.73 26.96 25.06
CA TYR A 437 23.46 27.74 23.85
C TYR A 437 22.72 29.04 24.15
N LEU A 438 21.64 28.96 24.94
CA LEU A 438 20.83 30.14 25.29
C LEU A 438 21.63 31.14 26.14
N GLN A 439 22.41 30.65 27.10
CA GLN A 439 23.31 31.47 27.91
C GLN A 439 24.37 32.17 27.04
N LYS A 440 24.97 31.45 26.09
CA LYS A 440 25.98 32.02 25.18
C LYS A 440 25.38 33.06 24.23
N LYS A 441 24.16 32.86 23.73
CA LYS A 441 23.52 33.75 22.73
C LYS A 441 22.84 34.96 23.35
N TYR A 442 22.14 34.78 24.46
CA TYR A 442 21.25 35.79 25.03
C TYR A 442 21.68 36.28 26.42
N GLY A 443 22.74 35.69 26.99
CA GLY A 443 23.23 35.98 28.33
C GLY A 443 22.46 35.24 29.43
N ASP A 444 23.12 35.03 30.57
CA ASP A 444 22.60 34.22 31.68
C ASP A 444 21.27 34.74 32.24
N ALA A 445 21.09 36.06 32.28
CA ALA A 445 19.88 36.70 32.81
C ALA A 445 18.65 36.46 31.92
N ALA A 446 18.82 36.45 30.60
CA ALA A 446 17.70 36.26 29.66
C ALA A 446 17.52 34.80 29.23
N ALA A 447 18.52 33.94 29.43
CA ALA A 447 18.50 32.53 29.00
C ALA A 447 17.25 31.79 29.51
N MET A 448 16.81 32.05 30.74
CA MET A 448 15.60 31.45 31.31
C MET A 448 14.31 32.01 30.68
N GLU A 449 14.27 33.29 30.34
CA GLU A 449 13.13 33.89 29.61
C GLU A 449 12.94 33.25 28.24
N TRP A 450 14.06 33.02 27.53
CA TRP A 450 14.06 32.32 26.26
C TRP A 450 13.71 30.85 26.41
N SER A 451 14.24 30.15 27.42
CA SER A 451 13.98 28.73 27.59
C SER A 451 12.50 28.43 27.88
N TYR A 452 11.87 29.20 28.78
CA TYR A 452 10.43 29.07 29.07
C TYR A 452 9.58 29.42 27.85
N THR A 453 9.91 30.51 27.16
CA THR A 453 9.16 30.90 25.95
C THR A 453 9.26 29.84 24.85
N LEU A 454 10.45 29.32 24.58
CA LEU A 454 10.66 28.26 23.59
C LEU A 454 9.97 26.96 24.01
N TYR A 455 10.09 26.57 25.29
CA TYR A 455 9.47 25.36 25.82
C TYR A 455 7.95 25.36 25.67
N GLU A 456 7.31 26.47 26.03
CA GLU A 456 5.85 26.62 25.92
C GLU A 456 5.36 26.62 24.47
N ASN A 457 6.09 27.30 23.57
CA ASN A 457 5.77 27.27 22.14
C ASN A 457 5.89 25.85 21.56
N MET A 458 6.94 25.11 21.94
CA MET A 458 7.14 23.72 21.52
C MET A 458 6.10 22.76 22.11
N ARG A 459 5.63 23.02 23.34
CA ARG A 459 4.61 22.20 24.01
C ARG A 459 3.27 22.29 23.31
N LEU A 460 2.89 23.51 22.88
CA LEU A 460 1.62 23.80 22.22
C LEU A 460 1.63 23.35 20.75
N CYS A 461 2.64 23.73 19.96
CA CYS A 461 2.67 23.49 18.51
C CYS A 461 3.08 22.05 18.13
N ARG A 462 2.17 21.08 18.28
CA ARG A 462 2.43 19.65 18.00
C ARG A 462 2.36 19.29 16.51
N SER A 463 1.57 20.01 15.73
CA SER A 463 1.36 19.81 14.31
C SER A 463 2.62 20.09 13.49
N ASN A 464 3.52 20.92 14.01
CA ASN A 464 4.79 21.21 13.38
C ASN A 464 5.84 20.17 13.76
N HIS A 465 6.29 19.39 12.78
CA HIS A 465 7.28 18.33 12.99
C HIS A 465 8.59 18.84 13.61
N VAL A 466 9.07 20.05 13.27
CA VAL A 466 10.34 20.56 13.82
C VAL A 466 10.19 20.83 15.32
N LEU A 467 9.09 21.45 15.73
CA LEU A 467 8.80 21.76 17.13
C LEU A 467 8.52 20.50 17.94
N SER A 468 7.66 19.61 17.44
CA SER A 468 7.31 18.36 18.15
C SER A 468 8.50 17.41 18.27
N SER A 469 9.28 17.23 17.19
CA SER A 469 10.48 16.40 17.24
C SER A 469 11.54 16.98 18.18
N PHE A 470 11.75 18.30 18.20
CA PHE A 470 12.68 18.90 19.15
C PHE A 470 12.19 18.72 20.59
N TYR A 471 10.91 18.96 20.84
CA TYR A 471 10.30 18.80 22.17
C TYR A 471 10.44 17.37 22.70
N ASP A 472 10.13 16.38 21.87
CA ASP A 472 10.16 14.98 22.30
C ASP A 472 11.59 14.51 22.59
N VAL A 473 12.59 15.04 21.89
CA VAL A 473 14.01 14.80 22.19
C VAL A 473 14.45 15.57 23.45
N LEU A 474 14.06 16.84 23.59
CA LEU A 474 14.41 17.68 24.74
C LEU A 474 13.81 17.17 26.06
N THR A 475 12.63 16.54 26.00
CA THR A 475 11.97 15.93 27.16
C THR A 475 12.39 14.48 27.41
N GLY A 476 13.26 13.92 26.57
CA GLY A 476 13.75 12.54 26.71
C GLY A 476 12.73 11.46 26.35
N LYS A 477 11.60 11.81 25.70
CA LYS A 477 10.65 10.82 25.16
C LYS A 477 11.26 10.01 24.02
N VAL A 478 12.13 10.64 23.25
CA VAL A 478 12.78 10.06 22.08
C VAL A 478 14.26 10.38 22.13
N ASP A 479 15.10 9.39 21.79
CA ASP A 479 16.55 9.59 21.71
C ASP A 479 16.97 10.48 20.52
N GLU A 480 18.07 11.21 20.67
CA GLU A 480 18.63 12.10 19.64
C GLU A 480 18.95 11.39 18.33
N ASP A 481 19.30 10.10 18.36
CA ASP A 481 19.54 9.28 17.18
C ASP A 481 18.30 9.22 16.27
N HIS A 482 17.10 9.49 16.80
CA HIS A 482 15.89 9.63 15.98
C HIS A 482 15.98 10.81 15.00
N TYR A 483 16.42 11.98 15.49
CA TYR A 483 16.58 13.17 14.66
C TYR A 483 17.67 12.96 13.60
N HIS A 484 18.83 12.45 14.02
CA HIS A 484 19.94 12.15 13.09
C HIS A 484 19.57 11.05 12.09
N GLY A 485 18.83 10.03 12.51
CA GLY A 485 18.33 8.95 11.66
C GLY A 485 17.37 9.44 10.58
N GLN A 486 16.40 10.28 10.95
CA GLN A 486 15.49 10.91 9.99
C GLN A 486 16.24 11.79 8.97
N ASN A 487 17.16 12.63 9.44
CA ASN A 487 17.94 13.50 8.54
C ASN A 487 18.88 12.70 7.64
N ARG A 488 19.46 11.60 8.13
CA ARG A 488 20.27 10.69 7.31
C ARG A 488 19.42 9.99 6.26
N LEU A 489 18.21 9.54 6.61
CA LEU A 489 17.28 8.95 5.64
C LEU A 489 16.95 9.95 4.52
N ILE A 490 16.58 11.17 4.88
CA ILE A 490 16.25 12.22 3.90
C ILE A 490 17.47 12.56 3.05
N SER A 491 18.65 12.72 3.65
CA SER A 491 19.89 13.00 2.92
C SER A 491 20.31 11.88 1.98
N ASN A 492 20.16 10.62 2.41
CA ASN A 492 20.44 9.46 1.55
C ASN A 492 19.47 9.43 0.37
N LEU A 493 18.16 9.59 0.61
CA LEU A 493 17.18 9.67 -0.46
C LEU A 493 17.47 10.82 -1.43
N GLN A 494 17.90 11.98 -0.93
CA GLN A 494 18.32 13.09 -1.78
C GLN A 494 19.54 12.75 -2.63
N LYS A 495 20.53 12.05 -2.07
CA LYS A 495 21.72 11.62 -2.81
C LYS A 495 21.38 10.61 -3.90
N GLU A 496 20.54 9.62 -3.60
CA GLU A 496 20.05 8.67 -4.61
C GLU A 496 19.27 9.39 -5.71
N LEU A 497 18.34 10.28 -5.34
CA LEU A 497 17.58 11.08 -6.31
C LEU A 497 18.47 12.01 -7.14
N ALA A 498 19.54 12.55 -6.56
CA ALA A 498 20.51 13.38 -7.28
C ALA A 498 21.41 12.55 -8.22
N ALA A 499 21.80 11.33 -7.81
CA ALA A 499 22.57 10.42 -8.66
C ALA A 499 21.79 9.95 -9.90
N CYS A 500 20.46 9.88 -9.79
CA CYS A 500 19.58 9.55 -10.92
C CYS A 500 19.32 10.72 -11.87
N ASP A 501 19.66 11.95 -11.50
CA ASP A 501 19.52 13.14 -12.35
C ASP A 501 20.74 13.25 -13.27
N SER A 502 20.80 12.38 -14.28
CA SER A 502 21.91 12.31 -15.25
C SER A 502 22.08 13.56 -16.12
N SER A 503 21.19 14.56 -15.99
CA SER A 503 21.09 15.70 -16.90
C SER A 503 21.32 17.06 -16.24
N ASP A 504 21.64 17.11 -14.94
CA ASP A 504 21.81 18.36 -14.15
C ASP A 504 20.59 19.32 -14.25
N GLY A 505 19.45 18.80 -14.70
CA GLY A 505 18.25 19.58 -15.03
C GLY A 505 17.31 19.75 -13.83
N GLY A 506 17.60 19.09 -12.72
CA GLY A 506 16.82 19.14 -11.50
C GLY A 506 15.50 18.37 -11.59
N SER A 507 15.18 17.65 -12.67
CA SER A 507 13.86 17.06 -12.90
C SER A 507 13.92 15.56 -13.20
N LEU A 508 13.21 14.78 -12.37
CA LEU A 508 13.04 13.33 -12.55
C LEU A 508 11.65 13.01 -13.08
N THR A 509 11.56 12.15 -14.10
CA THR A 509 10.30 11.67 -14.66
C THR A 509 9.59 10.73 -13.67
N SER A 510 8.25 10.70 -13.68
CA SER A 510 7.44 9.85 -12.77
C SER A 510 7.81 8.36 -12.82
N GLU A 511 8.25 7.87 -13.97
CA GLU A 511 8.68 6.49 -14.18
C GLU A 511 10.07 6.20 -13.60
N GLN A 512 11.03 7.11 -13.77
CA GLN A 512 12.37 7.00 -13.18
C GLN A 512 12.29 6.99 -11.64
N LEU A 513 11.41 7.83 -11.08
CA LEU A 513 11.16 7.85 -9.64
C LEU A 513 10.55 6.53 -9.12
N ARG A 514 9.59 5.94 -9.86
CA ARG A 514 8.98 4.65 -9.50
C ARG A 514 9.97 3.48 -9.57
N GLN A 515 10.94 3.57 -10.47
CA GLN A 515 11.97 2.55 -10.62
C GLN A 515 12.98 2.63 -9.46
N GLU A 516 13.44 3.82 -9.11
CA GLU A 516 14.38 4.03 -7.98
C GLU A 516 13.73 3.77 -6.61
N ALA A 517 12.45 4.11 -6.50
CA ALA A 517 11.59 3.78 -5.37
C ALA A 517 11.55 2.28 -5.01
N ARG A 518 11.60 1.42 -6.03
CA ARG A 518 11.62 -0.04 -5.89
C ARG A 518 13.02 -0.55 -5.52
N CYS A 519 14.06 0.17 -5.92
CA CYS A 519 15.45 -0.11 -5.56
C CYS A 519 15.78 0.30 -4.11
N CYS A 520 15.07 1.29 -3.55
CA CYS A 520 15.19 1.72 -2.15
C CYS A 520 14.47 0.75 -1.18
N PRO A 521 15.20 -0.08 -0.39
CA PRO A 521 14.58 -1.15 0.42
C PRO A 521 13.65 -0.66 1.53
N ARG A 522 13.86 0.57 2.03
CA ARG A 522 13.02 1.20 3.07
C ARG A 522 11.71 1.77 2.53
N LEU A 523 11.62 1.98 1.21
CA LEU A 523 10.42 2.51 0.57
C LEU A 523 9.62 1.42 -0.15
N ALA A 524 10.16 0.20 -0.31
CA ALA A 524 9.57 -0.92 -1.05
C ALA A 524 8.23 -1.46 -0.49
N ASN A 525 7.66 -0.86 0.56
CA ASN A 525 6.34 -1.24 1.04
C ASN A 525 5.26 -0.70 0.08
N VAL A 526 4.72 -1.60 -0.74
CA VAL A 526 3.97 -1.34 -1.99
C VAL A 526 2.80 -0.36 -1.83
N GLY A 527 2.14 -0.30 -0.67
CA GLY A 527 1.03 0.61 -0.41
C GLY A 527 1.38 2.05 0.03
N CYS A 528 2.65 2.32 0.37
CA CYS A 528 3.07 3.66 0.81
C CYS A 528 3.35 4.59 -0.39
N TRP A 529 3.83 4.03 -1.49
CA TRP A 529 4.19 4.77 -2.70
C TRP A 529 3.01 5.41 -3.40
N ASP A 530 1.89 4.70 -3.55
CA ASP A 530 0.71 5.28 -4.21
C ASP A 530 0.19 6.48 -3.41
N LYS A 531 0.22 6.40 -2.07
CA LYS A 531 -0.15 7.52 -1.19
C LYS A 531 0.88 8.67 -1.27
N LEU A 532 2.17 8.37 -1.35
CA LEU A 532 3.25 9.37 -1.51
C LEU A 532 3.19 10.05 -2.88
N LEU A 533 2.87 9.31 -3.95
CA LEU A 533 2.65 9.85 -5.29
C LEU A 533 1.42 10.74 -5.32
N ILE A 534 0.29 10.33 -4.72
CA ILE A 534 -0.93 11.15 -4.66
C ILE A 534 -0.65 12.49 -3.96
N CYS A 535 0.07 12.48 -2.83
CA CYS A 535 0.49 13.71 -2.14
C CYS A 535 1.45 14.58 -2.98
N ARG A 536 2.27 13.97 -3.85
CA ARG A 536 3.16 14.68 -4.77
C ARG A 536 2.40 15.30 -5.95
N HIS A 537 1.40 14.60 -6.49
CA HIS A 537 0.56 15.08 -7.59
C HIS A 537 -0.40 16.20 -7.16
N SER A 538 -0.87 16.19 -5.90
CA SER A 538 -1.71 17.28 -5.37
C SER A 538 -0.94 18.58 -5.17
N GLN A 539 0.35 18.53 -4.80
CA GLN A 539 1.21 19.71 -4.71
C GLN A 539 1.59 20.30 -6.08
N GLY A 540 1.77 19.45 -7.10
CA GLY A 540 2.09 19.89 -8.47
C GLY A 540 0.98 20.69 -9.18
N ARG A 541 -0.27 20.63 -8.71
CA ARG A 541 -1.39 21.37 -9.32
C ARG A 541 -1.39 22.89 -9.05
N ARG A 542 -0.52 23.39 -8.15
CA ARG A 542 -0.47 24.84 -7.83
C ARG A 542 0.41 25.67 -8.77
N HIS A 543 1.17 25.06 -9.68
CA HIS A 543 1.89 25.76 -10.75
C HIS A 543 1.61 25.08 -12.09
N VAL A 544 0.49 25.46 -12.71
CA VAL A 544 0.19 25.08 -14.10
C VAL A 544 0.70 26.18 -15.02
N SER A 545 1.85 25.95 -15.65
CA SER A 545 2.12 26.50 -16.98
C SER A 545 1.94 25.37 -18.00
N PRO A 546 1.26 25.61 -19.13
CA PRO A 546 0.87 24.58 -20.06
C PRO A 546 1.99 24.32 -21.08
N LEU A 547 3.05 23.61 -20.68
CA LEU A 547 3.89 22.85 -21.60
C LEU A 547 4.85 21.96 -20.80
N GLY A 548 4.81 20.65 -21.05
CA GLY A 548 5.88 19.69 -20.68
C GLY A 548 6.18 19.59 -19.18
N SER A 549 5.61 18.60 -18.53
CA SER A 549 5.87 18.20 -17.13
C SER A 549 7.37 18.01 -16.83
N SER A 550 8.01 19.06 -16.32
CA SER A 550 9.32 19.06 -15.68
C SER A 550 9.13 19.51 -14.23
N VAL A 551 9.52 18.66 -13.27
CA VAL A 551 9.25 18.87 -11.84
C VAL A 551 10.57 18.85 -11.08
N ALA A 552 10.96 20.03 -10.56
CA ALA A 552 12.21 20.21 -9.84
C ALA A 552 12.26 19.40 -8.51
N SER A 553 13.12 18.38 -8.45
CA SER A 553 13.44 17.56 -7.26
C SER A 553 14.06 18.38 -6.11
N CYS A 554 14.75 19.48 -6.43
CA CYS A 554 15.53 20.24 -5.45
C CYS A 554 14.68 21.15 -4.53
N SER A 555 13.44 21.47 -4.92
CA SER A 555 12.56 22.38 -4.15
C SER A 555 11.74 21.68 -3.06
N GLN A 556 11.66 20.35 -3.08
CA GLN A 556 10.73 19.56 -2.26
C GLN A 556 11.23 19.26 -0.84
N SER A 557 12.49 19.57 -0.53
CA SER A 557 13.08 19.42 0.79
C SER A 557 13.07 20.70 1.63
N LYS A 558 12.68 21.83 1.03
CA LYS A 558 12.62 23.11 1.72
C LYS A 558 11.45 23.08 2.71
N LEU A 559 11.77 23.27 3.99
CA LEU A 559 10.77 23.60 4.99
C LEU A 559 10.21 24.99 4.64
N ASP A 560 8.91 25.19 4.83
CA ASP A 560 8.33 26.53 4.73
C ASP A 560 8.89 27.46 5.83
N GLU A 561 8.51 28.74 5.77
CA GLU A 561 8.97 29.73 6.74
C GLU A 561 8.59 29.38 8.19
N GLU A 562 7.51 28.61 8.38
CA GLU A 562 7.04 28.15 9.69
C GLU A 562 7.61 26.77 10.07
N GLY A 563 8.53 26.19 9.29
CA GLY A 563 9.14 24.89 9.59
C GLY A 563 8.29 23.67 9.22
N ASN A 564 7.16 23.83 8.55
CA ASN A 564 6.39 22.71 8.03
C ASN A 564 7.13 22.11 6.83
N ALA A 565 7.23 20.78 6.80
CA ALA A 565 7.83 20.08 5.69
C ALA A 565 6.84 19.95 4.53
N ALA A 566 7.34 19.96 3.29
CA ALA A 566 6.54 19.57 2.15
C ALA A 566 5.87 18.21 2.40
N ALA A 567 4.63 18.03 1.92
CA ALA A 567 3.80 16.86 2.23
C ALA A 567 4.54 15.53 2.00
N PHE A 568 5.38 15.46 0.97
CA PHE A 568 6.25 14.32 0.71
C PHE A 568 7.24 14.03 1.87
N VAL A 569 8.00 15.03 2.31
CA VAL A 569 8.97 14.89 3.42
C VAL A 569 8.26 14.65 4.75
N ALA A 570 7.13 15.31 5.00
CA ALA A 570 6.30 15.08 6.19
C ALA A 570 5.83 13.62 6.26
N LYS A 571 5.43 13.05 5.13
CA LYS A 571 4.97 11.65 5.06
C LYS A 571 6.12 10.66 5.22
N LEU A 572 7.29 10.94 4.65
CA LEU A 572 8.50 10.13 4.87
C LEU A 572 8.91 10.09 6.34
N ARG A 573 8.89 11.24 7.03
CA ARG A 573 9.17 11.32 8.48
C ARG A 573 8.13 10.53 9.29
N SER A 574 6.86 10.70 8.98
CA SER A 574 5.76 9.94 9.61
C SER A 574 5.87 8.44 9.37
N GLN A 575 6.31 8.02 8.18
CA GLN A 575 6.59 6.62 7.87
C GLN A 575 7.75 6.09 8.71
N TYR A 576 8.86 6.82 8.78
CA TYR A 576 10.01 6.42 9.60
C TYR A 576 9.64 6.24 11.08
N VAL A 577 8.84 7.15 11.65
CA VAL A 577 8.35 7.06 13.03
C VAL A 577 7.52 5.78 13.21
N ARG A 578 6.55 5.54 12.32
CA ARG A 578 5.68 4.35 12.39
C ARG A 578 6.47 3.05 12.24
N GLU A 579 7.41 2.98 11.30
CA GLU A 579 8.26 1.80 11.11
C GLU A 579 9.13 1.52 12.33
N LYS A 580 9.71 2.56 12.93
CA LYS A 580 10.51 2.42 14.16
C LYS A 580 9.65 1.96 15.34
N GLN A 581 8.47 2.54 15.52
CA GLN A 581 7.53 2.14 16.58
C GLN A 581 7.03 0.71 16.38
N GLU A 582 6.70 0.34 15.15
CA GLU A 582 6.28 -1.02 14.81
C GLU A 582 7.40 -2.02 15.07
N TYR A 583 8.62 -1.69 14.67
CA TYR A 583 9.79 -2.51 14.97
C TYR A 583 10.00 -2.67 16.47
N LEU A 584 9.93 -1.58 17.25
CA LEU A 584 10.04 -1.64 18.71
C LEU A 584 8.92 -2.46 19.34
N ARG A 585 7.67 -2.34 18.84
CA ARG A 585 6.53 -3.13 19.29
C ARG A 585 6.74 -4.61 19.00
N GLN A 586 7.21 -4.96 17.80
CA GLN A 586 7.56 -6.33 17.44
C GLN A 586 8.72 -6.87 18.27
N LEU A 587 9.72 -6.03 18.55
CA LEU A 587 10.83 -6.40 19.42
C LEU A 587 10.34 -6.68 20.84
N LYS A 588 9.50 -5.79 21.40
CA LYS A 588 8.88 -5.97 22.72
C LYS A 588 8.05 -7.26 22.78
N ASN A 589 7.23 -7.52 21.76
CA ASN A 589 6.43 -8.75 21.69
C ASN A 589 7.29 -10.02 21.59
N LYS A 590 8.47 -9.96 20.94
CA LYS A 590 9.40 -11.09 20.81
C LYS A 590 10.26 -11.30 22.06
N LEU A 591 10.59 -10.23 22.77
CA LEU A 591 11.30 -10.28 24.04
C LEU A 591 10.40 -10.78 25.20
N GLY A 592 9.08 -10.75 25.01
CA GLY A 592 8.11 -11.01 26.07
C GLY A 592 8.10 -9.85 27.08
N ASP A 593 7.01 -9.69 27.85
CA ASP A 593 7.07 -8.85 29.05
C ASP A 593 8.01 -9.55 30.05
N VAL A 594 9.30 -9.28 29.94
CA VAL A 594 10.26 -9.52 31.02
C VAL A 594 10.01 -8.43 32.06
N THR A 595 8.98 -8.66 32.86
CA THR A 595 8.75 -8.03 34.17
C THR A 595 8.60 -9.13 35.20
#